data_AF-A0A2D9CF69-F1
#
_entry.id   AF-A0A2D9CF69-F1
#
_cell.length_a   1.000
_cell.length_b   1.000
_cell.length_c   1.000
_cell.angle_alpha   90.00
_cell.angle_beta   90.00
_cell.angle_gamma   90.00
#
_symmetry.space_group_name_H-M   'P 1'
#
loop_
_entity.id
_entity.type
_entity.pdbx_description
1 polymer ?
#
loop_
_entity_poly.entity_id
_entity_poly.type
_entity_poly.pdbx_seq_one_letter_code
_entity_poly.pdbx_strand_id
1 'polypeptide(L)'
;MTNSTEFKAHVPYMGLEDSRLTVQQEKLVMLICSGMTIAAAGRGAGYASADTAYSAAKLPQIKTAVAYFKEQMREEVKFSHANAHMMYMDAYQASATATEMKNTVDSLVKLHGLVAPEQQPQVSIQINATSKQLERMSDEELLSLAGKNDKYLEPVAANE
;
A
#
# COMPACT_ATOMS: atom_id res chain seq x y z
N MET A 1 22.85 15.27 5.53
CA MET A 1 23.99 14.77 4.73
C MET A 1 24.23 13.34 5.16
N THR A 2 23.65 12.40 4.43
CA THR A 2 23.85 10.96 4.62
C THR A 2 25.27 10.63 4.11
N ASN A 3 26.11 10.13 5.00
CA ASN A 3 27.56 10.05 4.82
C ASN A 3 27.93 8.88 3.89
N SER A 4 28.92 9.06 3.00
CA SER A 4 29.49 7.97 2.17
C SER A 4 29.87 6.73 3.01
N THR A 5 30.17 6.93 4.29
CA THR A 5 30.40 5.87 5.29
C THR A 5 29.21 4.91 5.46
N GLU A 6 27.98 5.43 5.47
CA GLU A 6 26.76 4.63 5.66
C GLU A 6 26.47 3.79 4.40
N PHE A 7 26.62 4.39 3.22
CA PHE A 7 26.52 3.66 1.96
C PHE A 7 27.51 2.49 1.90
N LYS A 8 28.78 2.76 2.26
CA LYS A 8 29.86 1.76 2.27
C LYS A 8 29.63 0.62 3.24
N ALA A 9 28.95 0.85 4.36
CA ALA A 9 28.59 -0.21 5.30
C ALA A 9 27.67 -1.28 4.69
N HIS A 10 26.84 -0.88 3.71
CA HIS A 10 25.89 -1.79 3.06
C HIS A 10 26.45 -2.47 1.81
N VAL A 11 27.53 -1.95 1.21
CA VAL A 11 28.11 -2.49 -0.05
C VAL A 11 28.36 -4.02 -0.01
N PRO A 12 28.90 -4.61 1.08
CA PRO A 12 29.13 -6.05 1.16
C PRO A 12 27.85 -6.90 1.04
N TYR A 13 26.70 -6.33 1.41
CA TYR A 13 25.41 -7.03 1.43
C TYR A 13 24.61 -6.87 0.13
N MET A 14 25.05 -6.00 -0.78
CA MET A 14 24.37 -5.74 -2.05
C MET A 14 24.62 -6.83 -3.11
N GLY A 15 25.49 -7.80 -2.82
CA GLY A 15 25.92 -8.81 -3.80
C GLY A 15 26.69 -8.23 -4.98
N LEU A 16 27.22 -7.01 -4.83
CA LEU A 16 28.09 -6.37 -5.79
C LEU A 16 29.53 -6.78 -5.47
N GLU A 17 30.28 -7.28 -6.46
CA GLU A 17 31.72 -7.49 -6.23
C GLU A 17 32.38 -6.12 -6.00
N ASP A 18 33.10 -6.08 -4.89
CA ASP A 18 33.65 -4.93 -4.19
C ASP A 18 34.15 -3.81 -5.15
N SER A 19 33.76 -2.57 -4.89
CA SER A 19 34.30 -1.34 -5.53
C SER A 19 33.84 -0.95 -6.96
N ARG A 20 32.64 -1.34 -7.44
CA ARG A 20 32.17 -0.96 -8.80
C ARG A 20 31.43 0.38 -8.93
N LEU A 21 31.12 1.08 -7.84
CA LEU A 21 30.40 2.35 -7.87
C LEU A 21 31.36 3.51 -7.54
N THR A 22 31.36 4.55 -8.38
CA THR A 22 32.10 5.79 -8.06
C THR A 22 31.34 6.58 -7.01
N VAL A 23 32.03 7.45 -6.25
CA VAL A 23 31.39 8.33 -5.24
C VAL A 23 30.23 9.15 -5.83
N GLN A 24 30.34 9.54 -7.10
CA GLN A 24 29.27 10.22 -7.83
C GLN A 24 28.03 9.33 -8.00
N GLN A 25 28.23 8.05 -8.31
CA GLN A 25 27.17 7.06 -8.46
C GLN A 25 26.56 6.66 -7.11
N GLU A 26 27.36 6.53 -6.05
CA GLU A 26 26.86 6.31 -4.68
C GLU A 26 25.90 7.43 -4.27
N LYS A 27 26.31 8.68 -4.51
CA LYS A 27 25.48 9.86 -4.23
C LYS A 27 24.20 9.88 -5.07
N LEU A 28 24.28 9.48 -6.34
CA LEU A 28 23.12 9.35 -7.21
C LEU A 28 22.12 8.33 -6.66
N VAL A 29 22.58 7.14 -6.24
CA VAL A 29 21.74 6.09 -5.65
C VAL A 29 21.02 6.61 -4.40
N MET A 30 21.76 7.21 -3.47
CA MET A 30 21.18 7.72 -2.23
C MET A 30 20.10 8.79 -2.46
N LEU A 31 20.33 9.71 -3.40
CA LEU A 31 19.36 10.76 -3.73
C LEU A 31 18.11 10.19 -4.43
N ILE A 32 18.26 9.13 -5.23
CA ILE A 32 17.12 8.41 -5.80
C ILE A 32 16.32 7.71 -4.70
N CYS A 33 17.00 7.03 -3.76
CA CYS A 33 16.35 6.35 -2.64
C CYS A 33 15.68 7.32 -1.66
N SER A 34 16.16 8.55 -1.53
CA SER A 34 15.48 9.60 -0.76
C SER A 34 14.26 10.22 -1.46
N GLY A 35 13.85 9.69 -2.62
CA GLY A 35 12.65 10.10 -3.33
C GLY A 35 12.84 11.20 -4.37
N MET A 36 14.08 11.61 -4.69
CA MET A 36 14.30 12.60 -5.75
C MET A 36 14.12 11.98 -7.15
N THR A 37 13.65 12.78 -8.11
CA THR A 37 13.65 12.38 -9.52
C THR A 37 15.08 12.17 -10.02
N ILE A 38 15.30 11.29 -11.00
CA ILE A 38 16.64 10.99 -11.52
C ILE A 38 17.35 12.27 -12.02
N ALA A 39 16.61 13.19 -12.64
CA ALA A 39 17.16 14.47 -13.08
C ALA A 39 17.61 15.36 -11.90
N ALA A 40 16.84 15.42 -10.81
CA ALA A 40 17.21 16.20 -9.63
C ALA A 40 18.35 15.53 -8.84
N ALA A 41 18.30 14.20 -8.69
CA ALA A 41 19.36 13.40 -8.10
C ALA A 41 20.67 13.54 -8.89
N GLY A 42 20.60 13.55 -10.23
CA GLY A 42 21.72 13.79 -11.12
C GLY A 42 22.41 15.13 -10.87
N ARG A 43 21.62 16.21 -10.76
CA ARG A 43 22.16 17.53 -10.40
C ARG A 43 22.81 17.52 -9.01
N GLY A 44 22.15 16.91 -8.02
CA GLY A 44 22.69 16.79 -6.66
C GLY A 44 23.95 15.93 -6.57
N ALA A 45 24.08 14.92 -7.44
CA ALA A 45 25.25 14.06 -7.55
C ALA A 45 26.39 14.68 -8.38
N GLY A 46 26.13 15.77 -9.12
CA GLY A 46 27.14 16.49 -9.91
C GLY A 46 27.26 16.02 -11.36
N TYR A 47 26.21 15.44 -11.95
CA TYR A 47 26.17 15.12 -13.37
C TYR A 47 25.97 16.39 -14.21
N ALA A 48 26.65 16.48 -15.35
CA ALA A 48 26.61 17.63 -16.24
C ALA A 48 25.25 17.84 -16.91
N SER A 49 24.49 16.77 -17.13
CA SER A 49 23.17 16.81 -17.77
C SER A 49 22.22 15.77 -17.19
N ALA A 50 20.92 15.98 -17.39
CA ALA A 50 19.92 14.98 -17.00
C ALA A 50 20.13 13.66 -17.77
N ASP A 51 20.48 13.71 -19.06
CA ASP A 51 20.69 12.52 -19.89
C ASP A 51 21.84 11.64 -19.42
N THR A 52 22.92 12.25 -18.93
CA THR A 52 24.05 11.50 -18.35
C THR A 52 23.65 10.82 -17.04
N ALA A 53 22.82 11.48 -16.22
CA ALA A 53 22.25 10.88 -15.02
C ALA A 53 21.27 9.73 -15.34
N TYR A 54 20.42 9.89 -16.36
CA TYR A 54 19.52 8.82 -16.82
C TYR A 54 20.28 7.62 -17.37
N SER A 55 21.37 7.87 -18.09
CA SER A 55 22.23 6.81 -18.62
C SER A 55 22.96 6.08 -17.48
N ALA A 56 23.47 6.82 -16.49
CA ALA A 56 24.06 6.23 -15.29
C ALA A 56 23.03 5.40 -14.51
N ALA A 57 21.82 5.91 -14.28
CA ALA A 57 20.76 5.20 -13.56
C ALA A 57 20.35 3.86 -14.22
N LYS A 58 20.63 3.68 -15.51
CA LYS A 58 20.37 2.43 -16.23
C LYS A 58 21.45 1.36 -16.02
N LEU A 59 22.61 1.72 -15.50
CA LEU A 59 23.72 0.79 -15.28
C LEU A 59 23.30 -0.34 -14.31
N PRO A 60 23.66 -1.61 -14.58
CA PRO A 60 23.26 -2.74 -13.75
C PRO A 60 23.64 -2.55 -12.27
N GLN A 61 24.85 -2.07 -11.97
CA GLN A 61 25.27 -1.87 -10.59
C GLN A 61 24.41 -0.82 -9.84
N ILE A 62 23.95 0.23 -10.52
CA ILE A 62 23.11 1.26 -9.91
C ILE A 62 21.70 0.72 -9.67
N LYS A 63 21.16 -0.04 -10.63
CA LYS A 63 19.85 -0.69 -10.46
C LYS A 63 19.84 -1.65 -9.28
N THR A 64 20.86 -2.48 -9.14
CA THR A 64 21.01 -3.41 -8.01
C THR A 64 21.09 -2.66 -6.68
N ALA A 65 21.93 -1.60 -6.61
CA ALA A 65 22.06 -0.81 -5.39
C ALA A 65 20.74 -0.11 -5.01
N VAL A 66 20.04 0.50 -5.98
CA VAL A 66 18.73 1.13 -5.74
C VAL A 66 17.69 0.09 -5.29
N ALA A 67 17.69 -1.10 -5.89
CA ALA A 67 16.78 -2.17 -5.49
C ALA A 67 17.05 -2.64 -4.04
N TYR A 68 18.32 -2.85 -3.69
CA TYR A 68 18.72 -3.23 -2.34
C TYR A 68 18.24 -2.20 -1.29
N PHE A 69 18.55 -0.91 -1.49
CA PHE A 69 18.15 0.12 -0.53
C PHE A 69 16.62 0.28 -0.46
N LYS A 70 15.91 0.14 -1.58
CA LYS A 70 14.44 0.13 -1.55
C LYS A 70 13.88 -1.03 -0.74
N GLU A 71 14.51 -2.20 -0.80
CA GLU A 71 14.09 -3.35 0.00
C GLU A 71 14.40 -3.15 1.48
N GLN A 72 15.58 -2.64 1.83
CA GLN A 72 15.91 -2.29 3.22
C GLN A 72 14.95 -1.24 3.79
N MET A 73 14.64 -0.19 3.03
CA MET A 73 13.65 0.81 3.44
C MET A 73 12.23 0.23 3.54
N ARG A 74 11.88 -0.77 2.70
CA ARG A 74 10.61 -1.50 2.81
C ARG A 74 10.55 -2.32 4.10
N GLU A 75 11.64 -3.00 4.45
CA GLU A 75 11.72 -3.79 5.70
C GLU A 75 11.65 -2.93 6.95
N GLU A 76 12.11 -1.67 6.90
CA GLU A 76 12.08 -0.74 8.04
C GLU A 76 10.68 -0.19 8.36
N VAL A 77 9.76 -0.08 7.40
CA VAL A 77 8.39 0.45 7.66
C VAL A 77 7.44 -0.66 8.10
N LYS A 78 7.66 -1.20 9.30
CA LYS A 78 6.70 -2.10 9.95
C LYS A 78 5.69 -1.29 10.75
N PHE A 79 4.52 -1.04 10.16
CA PHE A 79 3.40 -0.45 10.89
C PHE A 79 2.69 -1.51 11.74
N SER A 80 3.08 -1.61 13.00
CA SER A 80 2.49 -2.56 13.94
C SER A 80 1.27 -1.98 14.65
N HIS A 81 0.51 -2.86 15.32
CA HIS A 81 -0.60 -2.48 16.19
C HIS A 81 -0.17 -1.50 17.30
N ALA A 82 1.04 -1.69 17.86
CA ALA A 82 1.61 -0.78 18.84
C ALA A 82 1.89 0.62 18.25
N ASN A 83 2.33 0.70 16.99
CA ASN A 83 2.53 1.99 16.32
C ASN A 83 1.19 2.71 16.13
N ALA A 84 0.16 2.00 15.67
CA ALA A 84 -1.18 2.55 15.53
C ALA A 84 -1.75 3.03 16.86
N HIS A 85 -1.57 2.25 17.93
CA HIS A 85 -2.02 2.61 19.27
C HIS A 85 -1.38 3.92 19.76
N MET A 86 -0.05 4.04 19.65
CA MET A 86 0.67 5.26 20.02
C MET A 86 0.20 6.46 19.20
N MET A 87 0.06 6.31 17.88
CA MET A 87 -0.43 7.38 17.02
C MET A 87 -1.84 7.85 17.38
N TYR A 88 -2.74 6.93 17.73
CA TYR A 88 -4.09 7.31 18.16
C TYR A 88 -4.10 7.96 19.55
N MET A 89 -3.20 7.58 20.45
CA MET A 89 -3.04 8.27 21.75
C MET A 89 -2.55 9.71 21.55
N ASP A 90 -1.58 9.92 20.66
CA ASP A 90 -1.09 11.27 20.31
C ASP A 90 -2.20 12.10 19.66
N ALA A 91 -2.97 11.50 18.74
CA ALA A 91 -4.11 12.16 18.11
C ALA A 91 -5.22 12.51 19.12
N TYR A 92 -5.45 11.67 20.14
CA TYR A 92 -6.41 11.96 21.21
C TYR A 92 -5.98 13.19 22.03
N GLN A 93 -4.68 13.28 22.36
CA GLN A 93 -4.13 14.44 23.07
C GLN A 93 -4.16 15.72 22.23
N ALA A 94 -3.96 15.61 20.91
CA ALA A 94 -3.97 16.73 19.98
C ALA A 94 -5.37 17.15 19.50
N SER A 95 -6.42 16.40 19.86
CA SER A 95 -7.80 16.68 19.45
C SER A 95 -8.29 17.99 20.06
N ALA A 96 -8.84 18.89 19.24
CA ALA A 96 -9.36 20.19 19.69
C ALA A 96 -10.84 20.11 20.09
N THR A 97 -11.56 19.11 19.59
CA THR A 97 -13.00 18.96 19.80
C THR A 97 -13.39 17.60 20.36
N ALA A 98 -14.51 17.55 21.08
CA ALA A 98 -15.07 16.30 21.61
C ALA A 98 -15.40 15.29 20.49
N THR A 99 -15.77 15.77 19.30
CA THR A 99 -16.03 14.93 18.12
C THR A 99 -14.76 14.23 17.63
N GLU A 100 -13.64 14.96 17.54
CA GLU A 100 -12.35 14.37 17.18
C GLU A 100 -11.93 13.32 18.21
N MET A 101 -11.98 13.66 19.50
CA MET A 101 -11.68 12.73 20.59
C MET A 101 -12.49 11.43 20.50
N LYS A 102 -13.81 11.55 20.26
CA LYS A 102 -14.70 10.40 20.08
C LYS A 102 -14.24 9.53 18.89
N ASN A 103 -13.89 10.13 17.77
CA ASN A 103 -13.44 9.39 16.58
C ASN A 103 -12.10 8.67 16.84
N THR A 104 -11.19 9.27 17.60
CA THR A 104 -9.92 8.63 17.99
C THR A 104 -10.17 7.45 18.93
N VAL A 105 -11.05 7.60 19.92
CA VAL A 105 -11.44 6.52 20.83
C VAL A 105 -12.13 5.39 20.07
N ASP A 106 -13.09 5.70 19.20
CA ASP A 106 -13.73 4.69 18.34
C ASP A 106 -12.71 3.91 17.51
N SER A 107 -11.72 4.61 16.95
CA SER A 107 -10.65 3.99 16.16
C SER A 107 -9.77 3.07 17.03
N LEU A 108 -9.50 3.44 18.29
CA LEU A 108 -8.80 2.58 19.25
C LEU A 108 -9.62 1.33 19.60
N VAL A 109 -10.92 1.47 19.82
CA VAL A 109 -11.81 0.32 20.13
C VAL A 109 -11.84 -0.65 18.94
N LYS A 110 -11.91 -0.14 17.71
CA LYS A 110 -11.81 -0.95 16.48
C LYS A 110 -10.44 -1.61 16.34
N LEU A 111 -9.35 -0.86 16.58
CA LEU A 111 -7.98 -1.37 16.53
C LEU A 111 -7.79 -2.56 17.49
N HIS A 112 -8.37 -2.50 18.69
CA HIS A 112 -8.31 -3.58 19.69
C HIS A 112 -9.35 -4.69 19.50
N GLY A 113 -10.17 -4.64 18.44
CA GLY A 113 -11.17 -5.67 18.16
C GLY A 113 -12.32 -5.74 19.18
N LEU A 114 -12.57 -4.66 19.92
CA LEU A 114 -13.63 -4.58 20.94
C LEU A 114 -15.01 -4.28 20.33
N VAL A 115 -15.08 -4.00 19.03
CA VAL A 115 -16.32 -3.84 18.28
C VAL A 115 -16.61 -5.14 17.55
N ALA A 116 -17.87 -5.60 17.59
CA ALA A 116 -18.31 -6.67 16.70
C ALA A 116 -18.03 -6.26 15.24
N PRO A 117 -17.47 -7.15 14.40
CA PRO A 117 -17.31 -6.83 12.99
C PRO A 117 -18.67 -6.43 12.45
N GLU A 118 -18.77 -5.26 11.81
CA GLU A 118 -19.94 -4.95 11.02
C GLU A 118 -20.08 -6.13 10.05
N GLN A 119 -21.15 -6.90 10.22
CA GLN A 119 -21.60 -7.82 9.20
C GLN A 119 -21.97 -6.92 8.02
N GLN A 120 -21.00 -6.53 7.20
CA GLN A 120 -21.29 -6.22 5.82
C GLN A 120 -21.64 -7.58 5.23
N PRO A 121 -22.91 -7.87 4.92
CA PRO A 121 -23.18 -8.99 4.04
C PRO A 121 -22.54 -8.62 2.70
N GLN A 122 -21.28 -9.04 2.50
CA GLN A 122 -20.70 -9.13 1.18
C GLN A 122 -21.46 -10.25 0.48
N VAL A 123 -22.65 -9.91 -0.02
CA VAL A 123 -23.32 -10.71 -1.03
C VAL A 123 -22.52 -10.48 -2.31
N SER A 124 -21.32 -11.07 -2.37
CA SER A 124 -20.58 -11.24 -3.60
C SER A 124 -21.37 -12.28 -4.40
N ILE A 125 -22.39 -11.82 -5.12
CA ILE A 125 -22.99 -12.63 -6.17
C ILE A 125 -21.93 -12.71 -7.26
N GLN A 126 -21.04 -13.70 -7.16
CA GLN A 126 -20.20 -14.09 -8.29
C GLN A 126 -21.12 -14.73 -9.32
N ILE A 127 -21.77 -13.90 -10.13
CA ILE A 127 -22.46 -14.35 -11.34
C ILE A 127 -21.35 -14.71 -12.35
N ASN A 128 -20.79 -15.91 -12.22
CA ASN A 128 -19.96 -16.52 -13.27
C ASN A 128 -20.84 -17.10 -14.40
N ALA A 129 -21.97 -16.48 -14.67
CA ALA A 129 -22.87 -16.83 -15.76
C ALA A 129 -22.97 -15.65 -16.72
N THR A 130 -22.69 -15.88 -18.00
CA THR A 130 -22.91 -14.86 -19.04
C THR A 130 -24.41 -14.55 -19.13
N SER A 131 -24.80 -13.34 -19.53
CA SER A 131 -26.21 -12.94 -19.67
C SER A 131 -27.07 -13.95 -20.46
N LYS A 132 -26.48 -14.59 -21.47
CA LYS A 132 -27.12 -15.67 -22.27
C LYS A 132 -27.39 -16.97 -21.52
N GLN A 133 -26.66 -17.26 -20.45
CA GLN A 133 -26.88 -18.44 -19.62
C GLN A 133 -28.04 -18.19 -18.65
N LEU A 134 -28.15 -16.98 -18.12
CA LEU A 134 -29.27 -16.56 -17.27
C LEU A 134 -30.61 -16.63 -18.02
N GLU A 135 -30.66 -16.27 -19.31
CA GLU A 135 -31.88 -16.36 -20.13
C GLU A 135 -32.38 -17.79 -20.39
N ARG A 136 -31.56 -18.81 -20.10
CA ARG A 136 -31.90 -20.24 -20.31
C ARG A 136 -32.16 -21.00 -19.01
N MET A 137 -31.94 -20.38 -17.86
CA MET A 137 -32.24 -20.96 -16.56
C MET A 137 -33.74 -20.84 -16.28
N SER A 138 -34.29 -21.73 -15.47
CA SER A 138 -35.69 -21.60 -15.06
C SER A 138 -35.87 -20.43 -14.09
N ASP A 139 -37.08 -19.85 -14.06
CA ASP A 139 -37.40 -18.71 -13.20
C ASP A 139 -37.12 -19.01 -11.70
N GLU A 140 -37.32 -20.26 -11.28
CA GLU A 140 -37.04 -20.77 -9.92
C GLU A 140 -35.54 -20.72 -9.58
N GLU A 141 -34.68 -21.11 -10.52
CA GLU A 141 -33.22 -21.07 -10.35
C GLU A 141 -32.70 -19.62 -10.34
N LEU A 142 -33.31 -18.73 -11.15
CA LEU A 142 -33.01 -17.30 -11.15
C LEU A 142 -33.40 -16.62 -9.83
N LEU A 143 -34.53 -17.00 -9.24
CA LEU A 143 -34.97 -16.50 -7.93
C LEU A 143 -34.02 -16.93 -6.82
N SER A 144 -33.58 -18.19 -6.84
CA SER A 144 -32.59 -18.73 -5.90
C SER A 144 -31.25 -18.01 -6.00
N LEU A 145 -30.75 -17.74 -7.21
CA LEU A 145 -29.51 -17.00 -7.44
C LEU A 145 -29.59 -15.54 -6.98
N ALA A 146 -30.76 -14.92 -7.08
CA ALA A 146 -31.05 -13.57 -6.57
C ALA A 146 -31.29 -13.54 -5.04
N GLY A 147 -31.20 -14.69 -4.36
CA GLY A 147 -31.40 -14.80 -2.91
C GLY A 147 -32.85 -14.59 -2.46
N LYS A 148 -33.83 -14.82 -3.34
CA LYS A 148 -35.26 -14.70 -3.04
C LYS A 148 -35.92 -16.08 -3.05
N ASN A 149 -36.83 -16.33 -2.10
CA ASN A 149 -37.61 -17.58 -2.05
C ASN A 149 -38.87 -17.49 -2.92
N ASP A 150 -39.43 -18.63 -3.32
CA ASP A 150 -40.63 -18.74 -4.19
C ASP A 150 -41.85 -17.96 -3.69
N LYS A 151 -41.91 -17.66 -2.39
CA LYS A 151 -42.93 -16.79 -1.77
C LYS A 151 -42.86 -15.32 -2.19
N TYR A 152 -41.81 -14.90 -2.90
CA TYR A 152 -41.66 -13.52 -3.38
C TYR A 152 -42.68 -13.15 -4.47
N LEU A 153 -43.16 -14.14 -5.22
CA LEU A 153 -44.08 -13.93 -6.35
C LEU A 153 -45.56 -14.10 -5.98
N GLU A 154 -45.86 -14.53 -4.75
CA GLU A 154 -47.24 -14.62 -4.29
C GLU A 154 -47.80 -13.21 -4.03
N PRO A 155 -48.97 -12.85 -4.60
CA PRO A 155 -49.59 -11.57 -4.31
C PRO A 155 -49.92 -11.52 -2.83
N VAL A 156 -49.38 -10.52 -2.13
CA VAL A 156 -49.77 -10.24 -0.75
C VAL A 156 -51.23 -9.80 -0.82
N ALA A 157 -52.15 -10.66 -0.39
CA ALA A 157 -53.54 -10.28 -0.26
C ALA A 157 -53.59 -9.02 0.61
N ALA A 158 -54.05 -7.92 0.02
CA ALA A 158 -54.37 -6.72 0.76
C ALA A 158 -55.57 -7.08 1.65
N ASN A 159 -55.29 -7.39 2.92
CA ASN A 159 -56.32 -7.61 3.92
C ASN A 159 -57.10 -6.30 4.08
N GLU A 160 -58.41 -6.34 3.80
CA GLU A 160 -59.41 -5.41 4.37
C GLU A 160 -59.61 -5.71 5.87
#